data_AF-A0A531M5Z0-F1
#
_entry.id   AF-A0A531M5Z0-F1
#
_cell.length_a   1.000
_cell.length_b   1.000
_cell.length_c   1.000
_cell.angle_alpha   90.00
_cell.angle_beta   90.00
_cell.angle_gamma   90.00
#
_symmetry.space_group_name_H-M   'P 1'
#
loop_
_entity.id
_entity.type
_entity.pdbx_description
1 polymer ?
#
loop_
_entity_poly.entity_id
_entity_poly.type
_entity_poly.pdbx_seq_one_letter_code
_entity_poly.pdbx_strand_id
1 'polypeptide(L)' 'MLAIVDAAEPPLRVFFGDGGLPMIRQEYANRLATWDKWDHVSVMAQGANKNRKG' A
#
# COMPACT_ATOMS: atom_id res chain seq x y z
N MET A 1 -12.15 -23.66 17.42
CA MET A 1 -11.29 -22.59 17.98
C MET A 1 -10.93 -21.65 16.85
N LEU A 2 -11.18 -20.35 17.01
CA LEU A 2 -10.95 -19.35 15.97
C LEU A 2 -9.75 -18.49 16.42
N ALA A 3 -8.55 -18.84 15.96
CA ALA A 3 -7.29 -18.28 16.46
C ALA A 3 -7.22 -16.74 16.47
N ILE A 4 -7.96 -16.07 15.58
CA ILE A 4 -8.04 -14.59 15.58
C ILE A 4 -8.77 -14.03 16.81
N VAL A 5 -9.76 -14.73 17.36
CA VAL A 5 -10.47 -14.33 18.58
C VAL A 5 -9.59 -14.54 19.82
N ASP A 6 -8.69 -15.53 19.76
CA ASP A 6 -7.79 -15.89 20.85
C ASP A 6 -6.48 -15.05 20.85
N ALA A 7 -6.26 -14.21 19.84
CA ALA A 7 -5.07 -13.37 19.73
C ALA A 7 -5.07 -12.28 20.81
N ALA A 8 -3.96 -12.13 21.54
CA ALA A 8 -3.81 -11.08 22.57
C ALA A 8 -4.03 -9.67 21.99
N GLU A 9 -3.65 -9.45 20.74
CA GLU A 9 -3.91 -8.24 19.97
C GLU A 9 -4.47 -8.63 18.59
N PRO A 10 -5.81 -8.72 18.45
CA PRO A 10 -6.41 -9.13 17.19
C PRO A 10 -6.25 -8.03 16.12
N PRO A 11 -5.93 -8.40 14.86
CA PRO A 11 -5.81 -7.42 13.79
C PRO A 11 -7.18 -6.83 13.44
N LEU A 12 -7.22 -5.55 13.08
CA LEU A 12 -8.46 -4.86 12.65
C LEU A 12 -9.02 -5.43 11.34
N ARG A 13 -8.18 -6.09 10.53
CA ARG A 13 -8.53 -6.67 9.24
C ARG A 13 -7.77 -7.97 9.02
N VAL A 14 -8.48 -8.99 8.55
CA VAL A 14 -7.92 -10.30 8.21
C VAL A 14 -8.56 -10.81 6.91
N PHE A 15 -7.80 -11.57 6.14
CA PHE A 15 -8.35 -12.36 5.04
C PHE A 15 -8.52 -13.80 5.51
N PHE A 16 -9.67 -14.40 5.19
CA PHE A 16 -9.90 -15.83 5.38
C PHE A 16 -9.71 -16.55 4.05
N GLY A 17 -9.01 -17.68 4.07
CA GLY A 17 -8.58 -18.40 2.86
C GLY A 17 -7.27 -17.86 2.28
N ASP A 18 -6.88 -18.40 1.13
CA ASP A 18 -5.55 -18.20 0.52
C ASP A 18 -5.54 -17.20 -0.65
N GLY A 19 -6.68 -16.87 -1.25
CA GLY A 19 -6.75 -16.00 -2.43
C GLY A 19 -6.68 -14.49 -2.17
N GLY A 20 -7.18 -14.03 -1.02
CA GLY A 20 -7.36 -12.59 -0.76
C GLY A 20 -6.04 -11.81 -0.65
N LEU A 21 -5.08 -12.35 0.11
CA LEU A 21 -3.80 -11.69 0.34
C LEU A 21 -2.94 -11.59 -0.94
N PRO A 22 -2.77 -12.64 -1.77
CA PRO A 22 -2.09 -12.54 -3.05
C PRO A 22 -2.74 -11.52 -4.01
N MET A 23 -4.07 -11.53 -4.12
CA MET A 23 -4.80 -10.60 -4.99
C MET A 23 -4.54 -9.14 -4.60
N ILE A 24 -4.67 -8.82 -3.31
CA ILE A 24 -4.44 -7.46 -2.82
C ILE A 24 -2.98 -7.04 -2.98
N ARG A 25 -2.02 -7.93 -2.75
CA ARG A 25 -0.60 -7.63 -2.99
C ARG A 25 -0.36 -7.21 -4.44
N GLN A 26 -0.92 -7.94 -5.41
CA GLN A 26 -0.79 -7.60 -6.82
C GLN A 26 -1.42 -6.24 -7.15
N GLU A 27 -2.62 -5.97 -6.62
CA GLU A 27 -3.31 -4.71 -6.84
C GLU A 27 -2.51 -3.51 -6.29
N TYR A 28 -1.95 -3.61 -5.09
CA TYR A 28 -1.09 -2.55 -4.54
C TYR A 28 0.21 -2.38 -5.33
N ALA A 29 0.82 -3.48 -5.81
CA ALA A 29 1.99 -3.38 -6.68
C ALA A 29 1.68 -2.62 -7.98
N ASN A 30 0.53 -2.89 -8.60
CA ASN A 30 0.08 -2.18 -9.81
C ASN A 30 -0.15 -0.68 -9.53
N ARG A 31 -0.74 -0.34 -8.38
CA ARG A 31 -0.95 1.05 -7.96
C ARG A 31 0.37 1.78 -7.74
N LEU A 32 1.30 1.16 -7.01
CA LEU A 32 2.63 1.72 -6.79
C LEU A 32 3.36 1.95 -8.10
N ALA A 33 3.38 0.95 -9.00
CA ALA A 33 4.00 1.10 -10.33
C ALA A 33 3.38 2.25 -11.15
N THR A 34 2.07 2.46 -11.00
CA THR A 34 1.37 3.58 -11.63
C THR A 34 1.83 4.91 -11.05
N TRP A 35 1.91 5.04 -9.73
CA TRP A 35 2.37 6.27 -9.09
C TRP A 35 3.85 6.56 -9.39
N ASP A 36 4.71 5.56 -9.33
CA ASP A 36 6.14 5.69 -9.65
C ASP A 36 6.36 6.17 -11.10
N LYS A 37 5.58 5.64 -12.05
CA LYS A 37 5.63 6.07 -13.45
C LYS A 37 5.35 7.58 -13.62
N TRP A 38 4.47 8.13 -12.79
CA TRP A 38 4.01 9.51 -12.88
C TRP A 38 4.62 10.43 -11.81
N ASP A 39 5.58 9.96 -11.00
CA ASP A 39 6.22 10.74 -9.94
C ASP A 39 6.81 12.06 -10.47
N HIS A 40 7.41 12.01 -11.67
CA HIS A 40 7.93 13.20 -12.35
C HIS A 40 6.89 14.32 -12.51
N VAL A 41 5.63 14.00 -12.82
CA VAL A 41 4.56 15.01 -12.92
C VAL A 41 4.27 15.64 -11.57
N SER A 42 4.26 14.84 -10.50
CA SER A 42 4.10 15.34 -9.13
C SER A 42 5.24 16.28 -8.74
N VAL A 43 6.48 15.91 -9.06
CA VAL A 43 7.67 16.74 -8.84
C VAL A 43 7.59 18.05 -9.62
N MET A 44 7.18 18.00 -10.90
CA MET A 44 7.03 19.20 -11.73
C MET A 44 5.94 20.15 -11.19
N ALA A 45 4.84 19.60 -10.66
CA ALA A 45 3.75 20.37 -10.09
C ALA A 45 4.12 21.12 -8.80
N GLN A 46 5.21 20.73 -8.11
CA GLN A 46 5.62 21.33 -6.83
C GLN A 46 6.15 22.78 -6.97
N GLY A 47 6.45 23.25 -8.18
CA GLY A 47 6.93 24.61 -8.42
C GLY A 47 8.36 24.86 -7.93
N ALA A 48 8.88 26.07 -8.13
CA ALA A 48 10.30 26.41 -7.91
C ALA A 48 10.77 26.36 -6.45
N ASN A 49 9.89 26.15 -5.47
CA ASN A 49 10.26 26.08 -4.06
C ASN A 49 10.63 24.64 -3.66
N LYS A 50 11.84 24.24 -4.05
CA LYS A 50 12.40 22.91 -3.77
C LYS A 50 12.73 22.74 -2.28
N ASN A 51 11.76 22.29 -1.49
CA ASN A 51 12.01 21.84 -0.11
C ASN A 51 12.35 20.33 0.00
N ARG A 52 12.38 19.59 -1.11
CA ARG A 52 12.88 18.22 -1.11
C ARG A 52 14.41 18.27 -1.24
N LYS A 53 15.11 18.24 -0.11
CA LYS A 53 16.55 17.93 -0.09
C LYS A 53 16.71 16.45 -0.41
N GLY A 54 17.25 16.18 -1.60
CA GLY A 54 17.67 14.86 -2.09
C GLY A 54 18.75 15.08 -3.13
#